data_AF-A0A7V9GXK0-F1
#
_entry.id   AF-A0A7V9GXK0-F1
#
_cell.length_a   1.000
_cell.length_b   1.000
_cell.length_c   1.000
_cell.angle_alpha   90.00
_cell.angle_beta   90.00
_cell.angle_gamma   90.00
#
_symmetry.space_group_name_H-M   'P 1'
#
loop_
_entity.id
_entity.type
_entity.pdbx_description
1 polymer ?
#
loop_
_entity_poly.entity_id
_entity_poly.type
_entity_poly.pdbx_seq_one_letter_code
_entity_poly.pdbx_strand_id
1 'polypeptide(L)'
;PEGLIIYLEASGHGAIDIARDLWRLRLAGWFEHANAVLVGRTRAPDDDGFAQHDAVRSVLGGLDLPVALDVDCGHVPPHLALVNGALADLVIRGEVKTLTQHLR
;
A
#
# COMPACT_ATOMS: atom_id res chain seq x y z
N PRO A 1 -6.85 20.09 2.31
CA PRO A 1 -7.20 19.52 0.99
C PRO A 1 -7.82 18.14 1.19
N GLU A 2 -8.71 17.72 0.30
CA GLU A 2 -9.07 16.30 0.17
C GLU A 2 -7.78 15.57 -0.24
N GLY A 3 -7.20 14.81 0.68
CA GLY A 3 -5.89 14.19 0.48
C GLY A 3 -5.93 12.98 -0.44
N LEU A 4 -4.78 12.37 -0.70
CA LEU A 4 -4.68 11.20 -1.57
C LEU A 4 -4.57 9.90 -0.76
N ILE A 5 -5.40 8.91 -1.06
CA ILE A 5 -5.18 7.53 -0.63
C ILE A 5 -4.47 6.81 -1.77
N ILE A 6 -3.26 6.35 -1.53
CA ILE A 6 -2.50 5.56 -2.51
C ILE A 6 -2.69 4.09 -2.17
N TYR A 7 -3.03 3.26 -3.15
CA TYR A 7 -2.93 1.81 -3.01
C TYR A 7 -1.90 1.25 -3.98
N LEU A 8 -1.07 0.34 -3.49
CA LEU A 8 0.00 -0.30 -4.25
C LEU A 8 -0.16 -1.81 -4.15
N GLU A 9 0.12 -2.51 -5.25
CA GLU A 9 0.15 -3.97 -5.28
C GLU A 9 1.38 -4.46 -6.06
N ALA A 10 1.80 -5.68 -5.77
CA ALA A 10 2.98 -6.29 -6.37
C ALA A 10 2.66 -7.70 -6.88
N SER A 11 2.91 -7.92 -8.17
CA SER A 11 2.71 -9.22 -8.82
C SER A 11 4.00 -10.04 -8.81
N GLY A 12 4.21 -10.88 -7.80
CA GLY A 12 5.25 -11.93 -7.83
C GLY A 12 6.72 -11.49 -7.76
N HIS A 13 7.03 -10.20 -7.61
CA HIS A 13 8.41 -9.70 -7.51
C HIS A 13 9.00 -9.89 -6.11
N GLY A 14 10.29 -10.24 -6.04
CA GLY A 14 11.00 -10.49 -4.77
C GLY A 14 11.14 -9.25 -3.89
N ALA A 15 11.40 -9.46 -2.60
CA ALA A 15 11.37 -8.37 -1.60
C ALA A 15 12.37 -7.24 -1.89
N ILE A 16 13.56 -7.55 -2.41
CA ILE A 16 14.56 -6.53 -2.79
C ILE A 16 14.06 -5.66 -3.96
N ASP A 17 13.41 -6.26 -4.96
CA ASP A 17 12.84 -5.52 -6.09
C ASP A 17 11.74 -4.58 -5.63
N ILE A 18 10.86 -5.07 -4.74
CA ILE A 18 9.80 -4.26 -4.14
C ILE A 18 10.36 -3.09 -3.35
N ALA A 19 11.38 -3.31 -2.52
CA ALA A 19 12.02 -2.22 -1.76
C ALA A 19 12.57 -1.15 -2.72
N ARG A 20 13.25 -1.57 -3.79
CA ARG A 20 13.82 -0.68 -4.79
C ARG A 20 12.75 0.15 -5.51
N ASP A 21 11.64 -0.47 -5.91
CA ASP A 21 10.56 0.24 -6.60
C ASP A 21 9.81 1.20 -5.67
N LEU A 22 9.57 0.80 -4.41
CA LEU A 22 9.01 1.70 -3.41
C LEU A 22 9.92 2.90 -3.14
N TRP A 23 11.24 2.70 -3.06
CA TRP A 23 12.20 3.80 -2.91
C TRP A 23 12.16 4.76 -4.09
N ARG A 24 12.01 4.25 -5.33
CA ARG A 24 11.84 5.11 -6.51
C ARG A 24 10.60 5.99 -6.41
N LEU A 25 9.46 5.43 -5.99
CA LEU A 25 8.23 6.20 -5.76
C LEU A 25 8.43 7.27 -4.69
N ARG A 26 9.09 6.92 -3.57
CA ARG A 26 9.37 7.85 -2.48
C ARG A 26 10.27 9.00 -2.93
N LEU A 27 11.37 8.71 -3.62
CA LEU A 27 12.30 9.72 -4.11
C LEU A 27 11.71 10.60 -5.22
N ALA A 28 10.72 10.10 -5.95
CA ALA A 28 9.96 10.87 -6.93
C ALA A 28 8.81 11.69 -6.31
N GLY A 29 8.66 11.71 -4.98
CA GLY A 29 7.69 12.55 -4.29
C GLY A 29 6.25 12.01 -4.27
N TRP A 30 6.01 10.77 -4.69
CA TRP A 30 4.64 10.22 -4.80
C TRP A 30 3.86 10.24 -3.48
N PHE A 31 4.55 10.14 -2.34
CA PHE A 31 3.91 10.09 -1.02
C PHE A 31 3.75 11.47 -0.36
N GLU A 32 4.24 12.56 -0.96
CA GLU A 32 4.23 13.91 -0.34
C GLU A 32 2.81 14.47 -0.11
N HIS A 33 1.84 14.01 -0.90
CA HIS A 33 0.44 14.43 -0.82
C HIS A 33 -0.49 13.30 -0.34
N ALA A 34 0.09 12.18 0.11
CA ALA A 34 -0.67 11.03 0.57
C ALA A 34 -1.12 11.22 2.01
N ASN A 35 -2.40 10.94 2.27
CA ASN A 35 -2.96 10.86 3.60
C ASN A 35 -2.90 9.43 4.17
N ALA A 36 -2.76 8.44 3.30
CA ALA A 36 -2.61 7.04 3.67
C ALA A 36 -2.02 6.24 2.50
N VAL A 37 -1.35 5.14 2.84
CA VAL A 37 -0.93 4.13 1.86
C VAL A 37 -1.52 2.78 2.22
N LEU A 38 -2.15 2.14 1.23
CA LEU A 38 -2.68 0.78 1.30
C LEU A 38 -1.73 -0.12 0.51
N VAL A 39 -1.26 -1.20 1.10
CA VAL A 39 -0.39 -2.16 0.43
C VAL A 39 -1.12 -3.49 0.32
N GLY A 40 -1.32 -3.93 -0.92
CA GLY A 40 -1.92 -5.21 -1.22
C GLY A 40 -1.06 -6.35 -0.72
N ARG A 41 -1.70 -7.43 -0.26
CA ARG A 41 -0.99 -8.66 0.10
C ARG A 41 -0.33 -9.27 -1.14
N THR A 42 0.72 -10.06 -0.92
CA THR A 42 1.39 -10.80 -1.98
C THR A 42 1.76 -12.21 -1.54
N ARG A 43 1.94 -13.12 -2.51
CA ARG A 43 2.58 -14.44 -2.33
C ARG A 43 3.98 -14.48 -2.93
N ALA A 44 4.51 -13.33 -3.32
CA ALA A 44 5.85 -13.21 -3.85
C ALA A 44 6.88 -13.65 -2.79
N PRO A 45 8.02 -14.20 -3.23
CA PRO A 45 9.01 -14.73 -2.30
C PRO A 45 9.69 -13.60 -1.51
N ASP A 46 10.02 -13.91 -0.27
CA ASP A 46 10.98 -13.15 0.52
C ASP A 46 12.41 -13.34 -0.03
N ASP A 47 13.35 -12.53 0.45
CA ASP A 47 14.78 -12.78 0.32
C ASP A 47 15.36 -13.28 1.66
N ASP A 48 16.60 -13.77 1.66
CA ASP A 48 17.22 -14.33 2.86
C ASP A 48 17.38 -13.25 3.95
N GLY A 49 16.61 -13.39 5.03
CA GLY A 49 16.57 -12.41 6.11
C GLY A 49 15.87 -11.08 5.78
N PHE A 50 15.14 -10.99 4.65
CA PHE A 50 14.45 -9.77 4.24
C PHE A 50 13.08 -10.07 3.64
N ALA A 51 12.03 -9.88 4.44
CA ALA A 51 10.66 -10.21 4.04
C ALA A 51 10.01 -9.12 3.19
N GLN A 52 8.92 -9.46 2.49
CA GLN A 52 8.08 -8.51 1.74
C GLN A 52 7.59 -7.35 2.64
N HIS A 53 7.25 -7.63 3.90
CA HIS A 53 6.88 -6.59 4.86
C HIS A 53 8.07 -5.71 5.28
N ASP A 54 9.30 -6.23 5.27
CA ASP A 54 10.51 -5.45 5.53
C ASP A 54 10.80 -4.49 4.36
N ALA A 55 10.56 -4.93 3.12
CA ALA A 55 10.62 -4.06 1.95
C ALA A 55 9.71 -2.85 2.10
N VAL A 56 8.44 -3.07 2.45
CA VAL A 56 7.48 -2.00 2.70
C VAL A 56 7.90 -1.12 3.88
N ARG A 57 8.28 -1.73 5.01
CA ARG A 57 8.69 -1.01 6.23
C ARG A 57 9.92 -0.14 6.00
N SER A 58 10.90 -0.62 5.23
CA SER A 58 12.14 0.12 4.95
C SER A 58 11.90 1.46 4.25
N VAL A 59 10.82 1.56 3.46
CA VAL A 59 10.48 2.76 2.70
C VAL A 59 9.39 3.57 3.36
N LEU A 60 8.28 2.94 3.74
CA LEU A 60 7.09 3.66 4.23
C LEU A 60 7.09 3.85 5.74
N GLY A 61 7.83 3.03 6.50
CA GLY A 61 7.84 3.08 7.97
C GLY A 61 8.45 4.35 8.57
N GLY A 62 9.17 5.14 7.76
CA GLY A 62 9.69 6.46 8.15
C GLY A 62 8.84 7.63 7.68
N LEU A 63 7.65 7.39 7.14
CA LEU A 63 6.70 8.43 6.75
C LEU A 63 5.72 8.70 7.91
N ASP A 64 5.35 9.96 8.11
CA ASP A 64 4.35 10.36 9.10
C ASP A 64 2.93 10.24 8.53
N LEU A 65 2.57 9.04 8.07
CA LEU A 65 1.25 8.72 7.53
C LEU A 65 0.84 7.27 7.85
N PRO A 66 -0.47 6.98 7.95
CA PRO A 66 -0.95 5.62 8.17
C PRO A 66 -0.69 4.71 6.97
N VAL A 67 -0.13 3.53 7.24
CA VAL A 67 0.09 2.46 6.25
C VAL A 67 -0.71 1.23 6.64
N ALA A 68 -1.63 0.79 5.77
CA ALA A 68 -2.37 -0.44 5.95
C ALA A 68 -1.78 -1.55 5.08
N LEU A 69 -1.25 -2.58 5.72
CA LEU A 69 -0.74 -3.78 5.05
C LEU A 69 -1.83 -4.83 4.82
N ASP A 70 -1.51 -5.75 3.91
CA ASP A 70 -2.26 -6.96 3.57
C ASP A 70 -3.70 -6.68 3.12
N VAL A 71 -3.88 -5.59 2.37
CA VAL A 71 -5.17 -5.27 1.77
C VAL A 71 -5.50 -6.34 0.72
N ASP A 72 -6.78 -6.74 0.67
CA ASP A 72 -7.33 -7.66 -0.31
C ASP A 72 -7.41 -7.01 -1.71
N CYS A 73 -6.31 -6.47 -2.23
CA CYS A 73 -6.21 -5.90 -3.57
C CYS A 73 -4.97 -6.44 -4.30
N GLY A 74 -5.05 -6.57 -5.63
CA GLY A 74 -3.96 -7.09 -6.46
C GLY A 74 -4.13 -8.56 -6.83
N HIS A 75 -3.02 -9.29 -6.89
CA HIS A 75 -2.93 -10.62 -7.51
C HIS A 75 -3.34 -11.82 -6.63
N VAL A 76 -3.66 -11.59 -5.35
CA VAL A 76 -4.01 -12.66 -4.41
C VAL A 76 -5.48 -12.51 -3.96
N PRO A 77 -6.36 -13.49 -4.21
CA PRO A 77 -7.78 -13.44 -3.84
C PRO A 77 -8.04 -13.48 -2.33
N PRO A 78 -9.14 -12.86 -1.83
CA PRO A 78 -10.14 -12.03 -2.54
C PRO A 78 -9.62 -10.68 -3.10
N HIS A 79 -10.38 -10.08 -4.02
CA HIS A 79 -10.05 -8.81 -4.66
C HIS A 79 -11.16 -7.77 -4.41
N LEU A 80 -10.87 -6.75 -3.61
CA LEU A 80 -11.67 -5.55 -3.46
C LEU A 80 -11.66 -4.78 -4.79
N ALA A 81 -12.86 -4.40 -5.25
CA ALA A 81 -12.99 -3.51 -6.41
C ALA A 81 -12.67 -2.09 -5.96
N LEU A 82 -11.47 -1.60 -6.29
CA LEU A 82 -11.03 -0.24 -5.99
C LEU A 82 -11.15 0.65 -7.23
N VAL A 83 -12.00 1.66 -7.15
CA VAL A 83 -12.17 2.64 -8.25
C VAL A 83 -11.17 3.78 -8.11
N ASN A 84 -10.25 3.90 -9.07
CA ASN A 84 -9.31 5.02 -9.15
C ASN A 84 -10.04 6.35 -9.31
N GLY A 85 -9.64 7.33 -8.50
CA GLY A 85 -10.21 8.68 -8.51
C GLY A 85 -11.56 8.83 -7.78
N ALA A 86 -12.14 7.75 -7.25
CA ALA A 86 -13.31 7.87 -6.40
C ALA A 86 -12.93 8.51 -5.05
N LEU A 87 -13.77 9.41 -4.56
CA LEU A 87 -13.65 9.91 -3.18
C LEU A 87 -13.87 8.73 -2.22
N ALA A 88 -13.05 8.65 -1.18
CA ALA A 88 -13.13 7.54 -0.24
C ALA A 88 -12.81 7.97 1.20
N ASP A 89 -13.49 7.31 2.13
CA ASP A 89 -13.22 7.39 3.57
C ASP A 89 -12.45 6.15 4.00
N LEU A 90 -11.29 6.36 4.62
CA LEU A 90 -10.48 5.32 5.23
C LEU A 90 -10.55 5.43 6.75
N VAL A 91 -10.94 4.34 7.40
CA VAL A 91 -10.96 4.22 8.86
C VAL A 91 -10.05 3.08 9.27
N ILE A 92 -9.06 3.37 10.10
CA ILE A 92 -8.16 2.38 10.71
C ILE A 92 -8.32 2.46 12.23
N ARG A 93 -8.85 1.41 12.86
CA ARG A 93 -9.10 1.32 14.30
C ARG A 93 -8.67 -0.05 14.82
N GLY A 94 -7.47 -0.12 15.39
CA GLY A 94 -6.90 -1.40 15.82
C GLY A 94 -6.82 -2.37 14.63
N GLU A 95 -7.46 -3.52 14.76
CA GLU A 95 -7.52 -4.53 13.69
C GLU A 95 -8.55 -4.22 12.59
N VAL A 96 -9.51 -3.32 12.85
CA VAL A 96 -10.57 -3.00 11.90
C VAL A 96 -10.09 -1.93 10.91
N LYS A 97 -10.12 -2.27 9.63
CA LYS A 97 -9.84 -1.38 8.50
C LYS A 97 -11.07 -1.33 7.60
N THR A 98 -11.56 -0.14 7.30
CA THR A 98 -12.71 0.05 6.41
C THR A 98 -12.37 1.11 5.36
N LEU A 99 -12.62 0.77 4.10
CA LEU A 99 -12.55 1.71 2.98
C LEU A 99 -13.95 1.81 2.36
N THR A 100 -14.53 3.00 2.38
CA THR A 100 -15.82 3.29 1.75
C THR A 100 -15.59 4.18 0.55
N GLN A 101 -16.01 3.76 -0.65
CA GLN A 101 -15.89 4.55 -1.87
C GLN A 101 -17.24 5.18 -2.26
N HIS A 102 -17.20 6.46 -2.62
CA HIS A 102 -18.38 7.22 -3.03
C HIS A 102 -18.41 7.35 -4.55
N LEU A 103 -19.18 6.46 -5.19
CA LEU A 103 -19.37 6.45 -6.63
C LEU A 103 -20.52 7.39 -6.98
N ARG A 104 -20.24 8.42 -7.78
CA ARG A 104 -21.23 9.35 -8.32
C ARG A 104 -21.38 9.16 -9.81
#